data_AF-A0ABD5H804-F1
#
_entry.id   AF-A0ABD5H804-F1
#
_cell.length_a   1.000
_cell.length_b   1.000
_cell.length_c   1.000
_cell.angle_alpha   90.00
_cell.angle_beta   90.00
_cell.angle_gamma   90.00
#
_symmetry.space_group_name_H-M   'P 1'
#
loop_
_entity.id
_entity.type
_entity.pdbx_description
1 polymer ?
#
loop_
_entity_poly.entity_id
_entity_poly.type
_entity_poly.pdbx_seq_one_letter_code
_entity_poly.pdbx_strand_id
1 'polypeptide(L)' 'MHGVIQRMLTHTLRQLERDGLVIRHDFREVPSRIEYELSHTGM' A
#
# COMPACT_ATOMS: atom_id res chain seq x y z
N MET A 1 10.41 9.86 17.74
CA MET A 1 9.32 10.24 16.83
C MET A 1 9.59 9.57 15.49
N HIS A 2 8.96 8.43 15.24
CA HIS A 2 9.17 7.65 14.01
C HIS A 2 8.45 8.33 12.84
N GLY A 3 9.02 9.43 12.37
CA GLY A 3 8.62 10.05 11.11
C GLY A 3 9.07 9.14 9.99
N VAL A 4 8.24 8.16 9.62
CA VAL A 4 8.42 7.48 8.35
C VAL A 4 8.33 8.55 7.28
N ILE A 5 9.45 8.81 6.63
CA ILE A 5 9.54 9.76 5.53
C ILE A 5 8.53 9.29 4.47
N GLN A 6 7.53 10.11 4.15
CA GLN A 6 6.41 9.75 3.26
C GLN A 6 6.88 9.18 1.90
N ARG A 7 8.02 9.67 1.43
CA ARG A 7 8.69 9.14 0.23
C ARG A 7 9.13 7.69 0.41
N MET A 8 9.75 7.34 1.55
CA MET A 8 10.14 5.96 1.85
C MET A 8 8.91 5.05 1.98
N LEU A 9 7.82 5.50 2.61
CA LEU A 9 6.60 4.70 2.72
C LEU A 9 6.02 4.35 1.34
N THR A 10 5.98 5.32 0.44
CA THR A 10 5.47 5.11 -0.93
C THR A 10 6.37 4.14 -1.71
N HIS A 11 7.70 4.25 -1.56
CA HIS A 11 8.63 3.32 -2.16
C HIS A 11 8.47 1.89 -1.63
N THR A 12 8.31 1.73 -0.32
CA THR A 12 8.09 0.43 0.32
C THR A 12 6.76 -0.18 -0.12
N LEU A 13 5.65 0.58 -0.10
CA LEU A 13 4.35 0.09 -0.56
C LEU A 13 4.39 -0.36 -2.02
N ARG A 14 5.05 0.39 -2.91
CA ARG A 14 5.22 -0.01 -4.31
C ARG A 14 6.08 -1.27 -4.48
N GLN A 15 7.08 -1.47 -3.62
CA GLN A 15 7.89 -2.69 -3.63
C GLN A 15 7.05 -3.88 -3.17
N LEU A 16 6.32 -3.74 -2.06
CA LEU A 16 5.42 -4.78 -1.54
C LEU A 16 4.29 -5.13 -2.52
N GLU A 17 3.74 -4.15 -3.25
CA GLU A 17 2.77 -4.39 -4.32
C GLU A 17 3.38 -5.20 -5.48
N ARG A 18 4.61 -4.86 -5.91
CA ARG A 18 5.34 -5.61 -6.95
C ARG A 18 5.68 -7.04 -6.52
N ASP A 19 6.05 -7.21 -5.26
CA ASP A 19 6.37 -8.51 -4.68
C ASP A 19 5.11 -9.35 -4.42
N GLY A 20 3.92 -8.79 -4.68
CA GLY A 20 2.63 -9.43 -4.47
C GLY A 20 2.27 -9.59 -2.99
N LEU A 21 2.98 -8.89 -2.09
CA LEU A 21 2.79 -8.93 -0.64
C LEU A 21 1.67 -8.00 -0.17
N VAL A 22 1.34 -6.98 -0.96
CA VAL A 22 0.26 -6.02 -0.68
C VAL A 22 -0.67 -5.94 -1.88
N ILE A 23 -1.97 -5.89 -1.62
CA ILE A 23 -3.02 -5.75 -2.63
C ILE A 23 -3.54 -4.33 -2.58
N ARG A 24 -3.62 -3.67 -3.74
CA ARG A 24 -4.20 -2.34 -3.90
C ARG A 24 -5.68 -2.46 -4.28
N HIS A 25 -6.55 -1.94 -3.42
CA HIS A 25 -7.98 -1.83 -3.67
C HIS A 25 -8.36 -0.40 -4.06
N ASP A 26 -8.95 -0.24 -5.23
CA ASP A 26 -9.50 1.03 -5.70
C ASP A 26 -11.03 0.97 -5.60
N PHE A 27 -11.60 1.74 -4.67
CA PHE A 27 -13.03 1.74 -4.41
C PHE A 27 -13.82 2.54 -5.44
N ARG A 28 -13.17 3.32 -6.31
CA ARG A 28 -13.78 4.16 -7.36
C ARG A 28 -14.99 5.00 -6.89
N GLU A 29 -15.09 5.26 -5.59
CA GLU A 29 -16.13 6.10 -5.00
C GLU A 29 -15.75 7.59 -5.12
N VAL A 30 -16.69 8.50 -4.82
CA VAL A 30 -16.39 9.93 -4.73
C VAL A 30 -16.56 10.36 -3.27
N PRO A 31 -15.49 10.82 -2.60
CA PRO A 31 -14.11 11.00 -3.09
C PRO A 31 -13.35 9.67 -3.26
N SER A 32 -12.47 9.57 -4.26
CA SER A 32 -11.76 8.33 -4.59
C SER A 32 -10.86 7.86 -3.44
N ARG A 33 -11.17 6.69 -2.89
CA ARG A 33 -10.37 6.03 -1.85
C ARG A 33 -9.58 4.86 -2.42
N ILE A 34 -8.29 4.81 -2.08
CA ILE A 34 -7.40 3.69 -2.38
C ILE A 34 -6.94 3.12 -1.05
N GLU A 35 -7.10 1.81 -0.87
CA GLU A 35 -6.60 1.09 0.29
C GLU A 35 -5.55 0.06 -0.12
N TYR A 36 -4.64 -0.21 0.81
CA TYR A 36 -3.58 -1.21 0.67
C TYR A 36 -3.75 -2.22 1.79
N GLU A 37 -3.92 -3.49 1.44
CA GLU A 37 -4.08 -4.58 2.38
C GLU A 37 -2.95 -5.60 2.22
N LEU A 38 -2.60 -6.31 3.30
CA LEU A 38 -1.63 -7.41 3.21
C LEU A 38 -2.23 -8.55 2.40
N SER A 39 -1.48 -9.05 1.42
CA SER A 39 -1.83 -10.25 0.68
C SER A 39 -1.68 -11.51 1.56
N HIS A 40 -2.26 -12.61 1.10
CA HIS A 40 -2.12 -13.92 1.75
C HIS A 40 -0.66 -14.41 1.85
N THR A 41 0.23 -13.94 0.96
CA THR A 41 1.66 -14.29 0.93
C THR A 41 2.48 -13.49 1.96
N GLY A 42 1.92 -12.40 2.50
CA GLY A 42 2.58 -11.52 3.47
C GLY A 42 2.24 -11.78 4.93
N MET A 43 1.44 -12.82 5.23
CA MET A 43 1.15 -13.28 6.60
C MET A 43 2.26 -14.14 7.18
#